data_AF-A0A7Y1SSA3-F1
#
_entry.id   AF-A0A7Y1SSA3-F1
#
_cell.length_a   1.000
_cell.length_b   1.000
_cell.length_c   1.000
_cell.angle_alpha   90.00
_cell.angle_beta   90.00
_cell.angle_gamma   90.00
#
_symmetry.space_group_name_H-M   'P 1'
#
loop_
_entity.id
_entity.type
_entity.pdbx_description
1 polymer ?
#
loop_
_entity_poly.entity_id
_entity_poly.type
_entity_poly.pdbx_seq_one_letter_code
_entity_poly.pdbx_strand_id
1 'polypeptide(L)'
;MRSIRVVFLALSLLAAACTASEPVTTSSSSPPGPITTSTTTTTTVPIDPLQLEIDELTAVTEQLRDLKFITPPKLVLVTDEELADRVRLLIEEDLDPGEIRRDELLLATLGLIESGTDLAGLYTDLYSEQVSGFYDSETGEMVVPIGGEELSQLQKLTLVHELTHALTDQYFGFGDERVRLDEQQRYERLAALTAVAEGDATLVETLYLGSLSIEDQLAVLSGSLEIETEVFGRTPRFLQELLLFPYSTGADFVTTIWELGGFESVNDLYEDPPTTTEHIFHPADFVAGESPIDVVAGDFVPEGYDVVEASTWGQAAFRAMFGQALDDAVATAAAVGWGGDTYRLMWDGGSEIVFDLVYAADSSVDLTEMYDTLVAFVEVQVNGEVEQIDEGLLEVSGEDFALVRTEEESIRLIVATDPEVGRLVVEWVEP
;
A
#
# COMPACT_ATOMS: atom_id res chain seq x y z
N MET A 1 -11.97 12.09 -13.74
CA MET A 1 -11.87 12.07 -12.28
C MET A 1 -11.36 10.68 -12.01
N ARG A 2 -10.05 10.62 -11.76
CA ARG A 2 -9.32 9.38 -11.50
C ARG A 2 -9.69 8.97 -10.08
N SER A 3 -10.02 7.69 -9.88
CA SER A 3 -10.51 7.19 -8.60
C SER A 3 -9.40 6.46 -7.87
N ILE A 4 -8.66 7.21 -7.06
CA ILE A 4 -7.41 6.78 -6.45
C ILE A 4 -7.74 6.30 -5.04
N ARG A 5 -7.63 4.98 -4.80
CA ARG A 5 -7.75 4.45 -3.44
C ARG A 5 -6.62 4.98 -2.58
N VAL A 6 -6.97 5.58 -1.45
CA VAL A 6 -5.99 6.33 -0.65
C VAL A 6 -5.00 5.44 0.11
N VAL A 7 -5.39 4.19 0.32
CA VAL A 7 -4.52 3.15 0.89
C VAL A 7 -3.31 2.86 -0.01
N PHE A 8 -3.38 3.18 -1.30
CA PHE A 8 -2.28 3.05 -2.25
C PHE A 8 -1.89 4.39 -2.90
N LEU A 9 -2.35 5.55 -2.39
CA LEU A 9 -2.23 6.86 -3.05
C LEU A 9 -0.79 7.34 -3.33
N ALA A 10 0.25 6.69 -2.80
CA ALA A 10 1.63 6.88 -3.28
C ALA A 10 1.85 6.16 -4.61
N LEU A 11 1.02 6.46 -5.62
CA LEU A 11 0.99 5.70 -6.87
C LEU A 11 1.51 6.42 -8.10
N SER A 12 1.67 7.74 -8.03
CA SER A 12 2.52 8.51 -8.92
C SER A 12 3.98 8.55 -8.42
N LEU A 13 4.14 8.53 -7.09
CA LEU A 13 5.41 8.58 -6.37
C LEU A 13 5.84 7.21 -5.90
N LEU A 14 6.97 6.72 -6.38
CA LEU A 14 7.68 5.67 -5.65
C LEU A 14 8.60 6.39 -4.67
N ALA A 15 8.44 6.10 -3.38
CA ALA A 15 9.13 6.84 -2.34
C ALA A 15 10.08 5.91 -1.61
N ALA A 16 11.36 6.25 -1.53
CA ALA A 16 12.24 5.52 -0.63
C ALA A 16 11.74 5.64 0.83
N ALA A 17 11.14 4.56 1.34
CA ALA A 17 10.74 4.43 2.72
C ALA A 17 11.92 3.95 3.54
N CYS A 18 12.22 4.64 4.63
CA CYS A 18 13.25 4.17 5.54
C CYS A 18 12.69 3.10 6.47
N THR A 19 13.28 1.91 6.46
CA THR A 19 12.87 0.85 7.39
C THR A 19 13.28 1.21 8.81
N ALA A 20 12.31 1.54 9.65
CA ALA A 20 12.51 1.82 11.06
C ALA A 20 12.67 0.54 11.90
N SER A 21 13.50 0.60 12.95
CA SER A 21 13.44 -0.30 14.10
C SER A 21 12.59 0.32 15.22
N GLU A 22 11.99 -0.52 16.07
CA GLU A 22 11.01 -0.16 17.12
C GLU A 22 11.37 1.10 17.96
N PRO A 23 10.39 1.96 18.28
CA PRO A 23 10.64 3.25 18.92
C PRO A 23 10.84 3.17 20.44
N VAL A 24 11.73 4.02 20.96
CA VAL A 24 11.86 4.37 22.38
C VAL A 24 11.26 5.78 22.59
N THR A 25 10.24 5.87 23.44
CA THR A 25 9.46 7.09 23.71
C THR A 25 10.23 8.17 24.48
N THR A 26 10.25 9.40 23.95
CA THR A 26 10.30 10.63 24.78
C THR A 26 9.49 11.75 24.14
N SER A 27 8.56 12.33 24.90
CA SER A 27 7.58 13.31 24.46
C SER A 27 7.98 14.76 24.76
N SER A 28 7.76 15.67 23.81
CA SER A 28 7.66 17.12 24.09
C SER A 28 6.76 17.81 23.04
N SER A 29 5.71 18.49 23.50
CA SER A 29 4.73 19.19 22.68
C SER A 29 5.08 20.68 22.53
N SER A 30 4.91 21.26 21.34
CA SER A 30 4.80 22.72 21.14
C SER A 30 3.58 23.10 20.28
N PRO A 31 2.96 24.30 20.45
CA PRO A 31 1.69 24.66 19.81
C PRO A 31 1.88 25.37 18.45
N PRO A 32 0.87 25.33 17.56
CA PRO A 32 0.96 25.87 16.20
C PRO A 32 0.78 27.40 16.13
N GLY A 33 1.56 28.03 15.25
CA GLY A 33 1.48 29.46 14.90
C GLY A 33 0.58 29.75 13.68
N PRO A 34 0.25 31.03 13.41
CA PRO A 34 -0.79 31.39 12.44
C PRO A 34 -0.33 31.34 10.98
N ILE A 35 -1.23 30.82 10.13
CA ILE A 35 -1.12 30.66 8.68
C ILE A 35 -0.98 32.03 7.99
N THR A 36 0.10 32.19 7.23
CA THR A 36 0.30 33.32 6.31
C THR A 36 0.34 32.78 4.89
N THR A 37 -0.41 33.39 3.98
CA THR A 37 -0.47 33.03 2.56
C THR A 37 0.90 33.28 1.90
N SER A 38 1.72 32.24 1.77
CA SER A 38 3.04 32.29 1.13
C SER A 38 2.89 32.01 -0.37
N THR A 39 3.48 32.88 -1.19
CA THR A 39 3.67 32.65 -2.62
C THR A 39 4.77 31.60 -2.76
N THR A 40 4.42 30.37 -3.14
CA THR A 40 5.36 29.24 -3.23
C THR A 40 6.51 29.60 -4.18
N THR A 41 7.68 29.84 -3.61
CA THR A 41 8.92 30.00 -4.36
C THR A 41 9.62 28.66 -4.24
N THR A 42 9.51 27.82 -5.27
CA THR A 42 10.20 26.53 -5.34
C THR A 42 11.68 26.72 -5.05
N THR A 43 12.15 26.27 -3.90
CA THR A 43 13.54 26.46 -3.48
C THR A 43 14.38 25.27 -3.91
N THR A 44 14.73 25.22 -5.19
CA THR A 44 15.66 24.22 -5.72
C THR A 44 17.10 24.54 -5.31
N VAL A 45 17.86 23.52 -4.89
CA VAL A 45 19.28 23.64 -4.58
C VAL A 45 20.12 23.36 -5.84
N PRO A 46 21.16 24.16 -6.16
CA PRO A 46 22.00 23.91 -7.32
C PRO A 46 22.70 22.55 -7.28
N ILE A 47 22.65 21.81 -8.38
CA ILE A 47 23.27 20.48 -8.53
C ILE A 47 24.77 20.56 -8.83
N ASP A 48 25.25 21.66 -9.43
CA ASP A 48 26.65 21.82 -9.87
C ASP A 48 27.72 21.38 -8.86
N PRO A 49 27.58 21.61 -7.53
CA PRO A 49 28.57 21.15 -6.55
C PRO A 49 28.63 19.62 -6.38
N LEU A 50 27.52 18.92 -6.65
CA LEU A 50 27.36 17.48 -6.43
C LEU A 50 27.37 16.65 -7.72
N GLN A 51 27.49 17.28 -8.89
CA GLN A 51 27.33 16.61 -10.17
C GLN A 51 28.22 15.37 -10.32
N LEU A 52 29.48 15.44 -9.86
CA LEU A 52 30.40 14.30 -9.92
C LEU A 52 29.88 13.11 -9.12
N GLU A 53 29.39 13.36 -7.92
CA GLU A 53 28.88 12.31 -7.01
C GLU A 53 27.59 11.69 -7.56
N ILE A 54 26.70 12.51 -8.14
CA ILE A 54 25.48 12.03 -8.80
C ILE A 54 25.81 11.20 -10.05
N ASP A 55 26.80 11.62 -10.85
CA ASP A 55 27.26 10.85 -12.01
C ASP A 55 27.84 9.49 -11.60
N GLU A 56 28.59 9.44 -10.48
CA GLU A 56 29.11 8.21 -9.90
C GLU A 56 27.99 7.27 -9.42
N LEU A 57 27.00 7.80 -8.69
CA LEU A 57 25.84 7.00 -8.25
C LEU A 57 25.01 6.50 -9.44
N THR A 58 24.80 7.34 -10.44
CA THR A 58 24.13 6.94 -11.70
C THR A 58 24.86 5.76 -12.35
N ALA A 59 26.18 5.85 -12.49
CA ALA A 59 26.98 4.79 -13.10
C ALA A 59 26.98 3.49 -12.26
N VAL A 60 26.93 3.61 -10.93
CA VAL A 60 26.81 2.47 -10.02
C VAL A 60 25.43 1.82 -10.12
N THR A 61 24.34 2.59 -10.12
CA THR A 61 22.98 2.06 -10.34
C THR A 61 22.89 1.31 -11.65
N GLU A 62 23.39 1.90 -12.74
CA GLU A 62 23.44 1.22 -14.03
C GLU A 62 24.24 -0.09 -14.00
N GLN A 63 25.34 -0.12 -13.26
CA GLN A 63 26.16 -1.32 -13.12
C GLN A 63 25.46 -2.40 -12.30
N LEU A 64 24.82 -2.01 -11.18
CA LEU A 64 24.16 -2.93 -10.27
C LEU A 64 22.89 -3.51 -10.90
N ARG A 65 22.06 -2.67 -11.52
CA ARG A 65 20.78 -3.07 -12.14
C ARG A 65 20.93 -3.74 -13.51
N ASP A 66 22.15 -3.78 -14.05
CA ASP A 66 22.51 -4.31 -15.37
C ASP A 66 21.72 -3.67 -16.53
N LEU A 67 21.45 -2.37 -16.42
CA LEU A 67 20.76 -1.55 -17.42
C LEU A 67 21.48 -0.20 -17.60
N LYS A 68 21.26 0.45 -18.74
CA LYS A 68 21.80 1.79 -19.04
C LYS A 68 20.68 2.79 -19.24
N PHE A 69 20.80 3.98 -18.68
CA PHE A 69 19.82 5.02 -18.91
C PHE A 69 19.68 5.31 -20.41
N ILE A 70 18.44 5.33 -20.91
CA ILE A 70 18.12 5.70 -22.29
C ILE A 70 18.27 7.22 -22.46
N THR A 71 17.78 7.95 -21.46
CA THR A 71 17.96 9.40 -21.31
C THR A 71 18.51 9.74 -19.93
N PRO A 72 19.34 10.80 -19.80
CA PRO A 72 19.83 11.23 -18.50
C PRO A 72 18.68 11.44 -17.51
N PRO A 73 18.77 10.93 -16.28
CA PRO A 73 17.72 11.08 -15.28
C PRO A 73 17.59 12.55 -14.86
N LYS A 74 16.37 12.98 -14.51
CA LYS A 74 16.09 14.34 -14.05
C LYS A 74 16.09 14.36 -12.54
N LEU A 75 17.16 14.85 -11.94
CA LEU A 75 17.25 15.03 -10.49
C LEU A 75 16.88 16.47 -10.11
N VAL A 76 16.08 16.63 -9.07
CA VAL A 76 15.74 17.90 -8.44
C VAL A 76 16.10 17.82 -6.96
N LEU A 77 17.08 18.62 -6.55
CA LEU A 77 17.47 18.72 -5.15
C LEU A 77 16.67 19.82 -4.45
N VAL A 78 16.11 19.50 -3.29
CA VAL A 78 15.24 20.38 -2.50
C VAL A 78 15.66 20.40 -1.03
N THR A 79 15.18 21.35 -0.25
CA THR A 79 15.30 21.28 1.22
C THR A 79 14.29 20.27 1.78
N ASP A 80 14.49 19.78 3.00
CA ASP A 80 13.51 18.89 3.67
C ASP A 80 12.11 19.53 3.75
N GLU A 81 12.05 20.84 4.04
CA GLU A 81 10.79 21.60 4.08
C GLU A 81 10.09 21.65 2.71
N GLU A 82 10.84 21.83 1.62
CA GLU A 82 10.29 21.85 0.26
C GLU A 82 9.89 20.44 -0.20
N LEU A 83 10.59 19.39 0.22
CA LEU A 83 10.19 18.01 -0.04
C LEU A 83 8.83 17.73 0.63
N ALA A 84 8.70 18.02 1.93
CA ALA A 84 7.46 17.84 2.66
C ALA A 84 6.30 18.64 2.04
N ASP A 85 6.54 19.90 1.66
CA ASP A 85 5.52 20.72 0.99
C ASP A 85 5.11 20.16 -0.37
N ARG A 86 6.05 19.61 -1.16
CA ARG A 86 5.73 18.97 -2.44
C ARG A 86 4.92 17.69 -2.25
N VAL A 87 5.34 16.82 -1.33
CA VAL A 87 4.64 15.57 -1.01
C VAL A 87 3.21 15.90 -0.57
N ARG A 88 3.04 16.87 0.34
CA ARG A 88 1.73 17.34 0.77
C ARG A 88 0.88 17.85 -0.39
N LEU A 89 1.43 18.68 -1.27
CA LEU A 89 0.68 19.22 -2.42
C LEU A 89 0.26 18.13 -3.40
N LEU A 90 1.12 17.14 -3.65
CA LEU A 90 0.80 16.00 -4.52
C LEU A 90 -0.32 15.16 -3.93
N ILE A 91 -0.25 14.86 -2.62
CA ILE A 91 -1.34 14.18 -1.91
C ILE A 91 -2.62 15.01 -2.00
N GLU A 92 -2.58 16.30 -1.67
CA GLU A 92 -3.75 17.18 -1.76
C GLU A 92 -4.35 17.27 -3.17
N GLU A 93 -3.55 17.14 -4.23
CA GLU A 93 -4.01 17.11 -5.63
C GLU A 93 -4.65 15.77 -6.02
N ASP A 94 -4.10 14.66 -5.52
CA ASP A 94 -4.56 13.30 -5.81
C ASP A 94 -5.74 12.85 -4.92
N LEU A 95 -5.95 13.50 -3.76
CA LEU A 95 -7.05 13.20 -2.85
C LEU A 95 -8.40 13.77 -3.33
N ASP A 96 -9.29 12.90 -3.84
CA ASP A 96 -10.70 13.26 -4.02
C ASP A 96 -11.43 13.23 -2.65
N PRO A 97 -12.09 14.33 -2.23
CA PRO A 97 -12.77 14.38 -0.93
C PRO A 97 -13.94 13.38 -0.79
N GLY A 98 -14.57 12.98 -1.89
CA GLY A 98 -15.62 11.96 -1.89
C GLY A 98 -15.04 10.56 -1.65
N GLU A 99 -13.88 10.28 -2.25
CA GLU A 99 -13.17 9.01 -2.09
C GLU A 99 -12.58 8.86 -0.70
N ILE A 100 -11.90 9.90 -0.17
CA ILE A 100 -11.44 9.93 1.21
C ILE A 100 -12.57 9.62 2.18
N ARG A 101 -13.71 10.29 2.02
CA ARG A 101 -14.85 10.10 2.92
C ARG A 101 -15.40 8.68 2.84
N ARG A 102 -15.45 8.10 1.65
CA ARG A 102 -15.90 6.73 1.44
C ARG A 102 -14.93 5.73 2.07
N ASP A 103 -13.63 5.95 1.92
CA ASP A 103 -12.58 5.11 2.52
C ASP A 103 -12.61 5.24 4.06
N GLU A 104 -12.81 6.45 4.60
CA GLU A 104 -13.04 6.67 6.04
C GLU A 104 -14.23 5.87 6.57
N LEU A 105 -15.37 5.92 5.86
CA LEU A 105 -16.56 5.14 6.22
C LEU A 105 -16.27 3.64 6.16
N LEU A 106 -15.69 3.13 5.07
CA LEU A 106 -15.35 1.71 4.93
C LEU A 106 -14.42 1.23 6.05
N LEU A 107 -13.30 1.92 6.25
CA LEU A 107 -12.31 1.51 7.22
C LEU A 107 -12.84 1.63 8.65
N ALA A 108 -13.63 2.66 8.96
CA ALA A 108 -14.25 2.79 10.28
C ALA A 108 -15.32 1.71 10.52
N THR A 109 -16.15 1.41 9.51
CA THR A 109 -17.17 0.34 9.57
C THR A 109 -16.56 -1.04 9.72
N LEU A 110 -15.39 -1.29 9.12
CA LEU A 110 -14.61 -2.51 9.33
C LEU A 110 -13.80 -2.51 10.63
N GLY A 111 -13.82 -1.42 11.41
CA GLY A 111 -13.03 -1.28 12.64
C GLY A 111 -11.51 -1.22 12.42
N LEU A 112 -11.08 -0.86 11.20
CA LEU A 112 -9.67 -0.74 10.82
C LEU A 112 -9.07 0.61 11.20
N ILE A 113 -9.92 1.63 11.39
CA ILE A 113 -9.57 2.92 11.95
C ILE A 113 -10.63 3.34 12.98
N GLU A 114 -10.29 4.32 13.83
CA GLU A 114 -11.27 4.88 14.76
C GLU A 114 -12.33 5.72 13.99
N SER A 115 -13.58 5.67 14.44
CA SER A 115 -14.64 6.51 13.86
C SER A 115 -14.28 8.00 14.01
N GLY A 116 -14.30 8.73 12.90
CA GLY A 116 -13.94 10.16 12.85
C GLY A 116 -12.44 10.44 12.73
N THR A 117 -11.60 9.43 12.46
CA THR A 117 -10.23 9.66 11.98
C THR A 117 -10.25 10.56 10.74
N ASP A 118 -9.45 11.63 10.75
CA ASP A 118 -9.15 12.46 9.58
C ASP A 118 -8.12 11.73 8.72
N LEU A 119 -8.61 10.96 7.75
CA LEU A 119 -7.76 10.07 6.97
C LEU A 119 -6.88 10.86 6.00
N ALA A 120 -7.40 11.95 5.42
CA ALA A 120 -6.63 12.84 4.55
C ALA A 120 -5.46 13.50 5.32
N GLY A 121 -5.74 14.00 6.54
CA GLY A 121 -4.71 14.54 7.42
C GLY A 121 -3.67 13.48 7.81
N LEU A 122 -4.12 12.27 8.18
CA LEU A 122 -3.23 11.17 8.52
C LEU A 122 -2.28 10.80 7.36
N TYR A 123 -2.79 10.67 6.14
CA TYR A 123 -1.94 10.37 4.99
C TYR A 123 -0.96 11.50 4.68
N THR A 124 -1.43 12.75 4.74
CA THR A 124 -0.57 13.92 4.55
C THR A 124 0.60 13.91 5.53
N ASP A 125 0.32 13.71 6.82
CA ASP A 125 1.35 13.67 7.86
C ASP A 125 2.27 12.45 7.69
N LEU A 126 1.70 11.28 7.38
CA LEU A 126 2.45 10.03 7.26
C LEU A 126 3.45 10.07 6.11
N TYR A 127 3.01 10.46 4.91
CA TYR A 127 3.91 10.56 3.77
C TYR A 127 4.90 11.73 3.91
N SER A 128 4.51 12.83 4.55
CA SER A 128 5.46 13.91 4.83
C SER A 128 6.56 13.50 5.82
N GLU A 129 6.27 12.58 6.76
CA GLU A 129 7.25 12.02 7.70
C GLU A 129 8.15 10.96 7.03
N GLN A 130 7.57 10.06 6.21
CA GLN A 130 8.27 8.87 5.75
C GLN A 130 9.07 9.06 4.45
N VAL A 131 8.74 10.06 3.63
CA VAL A 131 9.38 10.26 2.32
C VAL A 131 10.79 10.84 2.49
N SER A 132 11.80 10.03 2.20
CA SER A 132 13.21 10.46 2.16
C SER A 132 13.67 10.92 0.77
N GLY A 133 12.80 10.79 -0.22
CA GLY A 133 12.98 11.09 -1.64
C GLY A 133 11.86 10.39 -2.42
N PHE A 134 11.60 10.84 -3.64
CA PHE A 134 10.64 10.15 -4.51
C PHE A 134 10.96 10.31 -5.99
N TYR A 135 10.48 9.36 -6.80
CA TYR A 135 10.41 9.42 -8.24
C TYR A 135 8.97 9.61 -8.70
N ASP A 136 8.73 10.68 -9.45
CA ASP A 136 7.45 10.96 -10.10
C ASP A 136 7.48 10.41 -11.53
N SER A 137 6.66 9.37 -11.76
CA SER A 137 6.56 8.72 -13.08
C SER A 137 5.85 9.55 -14.15
N GLU A 138 4.99 10.53 -13.79
CA GLU A 138 4.33 11.39 -14.76
C GLU A 138 5.28 12.45 -15.33
N THR A 139 6.13 13.04 -14.48
CA THR A 139 7.11 14.07 -14.89
C THR A 139 8.48 13.49 -15.24
N GLY A 140 8.78 12.29 -14.73
CA GLY A 140 10.09 11.64 -14.78
C GLY A 140 11.13 12.33 -13.91
N GLU A 141 10.71 13.11 -12.90
CA GLU A 141 11.59 13.80 -11.96
C GLU A 141 11.84 12.94 -10.71
N MET A 142 13.10 12.86 -10.28
CA MET A 142 13.46 12.38 -8.94
C MET A 142 13.67 13.60 -8.05
N VAL A 143 12.98 13.65 -6.92
CA VAL A 143 13.07 14.73 -5.94
C VAL A 143 13.71 14.18 -4.69
N VAL A 144 14.90 14.68 -4.34
CA VAL A 144 15.68 14.19 -3.18
C VAL A 144 16.07 15.38 -2.29
N PRO A 145 15.88 15.28 -0.96
CA PRO A 145 16.25 16.33 -0.04
C PRO A 145 17.77 16.43 0.12
N ILE A 146 18.25 17.65 0.35
CA ILE A 146 19.65 17.93 0.69
C ILE A 146 19.76 18.86 1.90
N GLY A 147 20.54 18.41 2.89
CA GLY A 147 20.77 19.13 4.15
C GLY A 147 22.13 19.82 4.28
N GLY A 148 23.03 19.66 3.29
CA GLY A 148 24.42 20.12 3.37
C GLY A 148 25.11 20.30 2.01
N GLU A 149 26.43 20.49 2.03
CA GLU A 149 27.26 20.62 0.81
C GLU A 149 27.67 19.26 0.20
N GLU A 150 27.39 18.15 0.89
CA GLU A 150 27.69 16.77 0.50
C GLU A 150 26.48 15.86 0.80
N LEU A 151 26.31 14.77 0.05
CA LEU A 151 25.28 13.77 0.36
C LEU A 151 25.73 12.86 1.51
N SER A 152 24.86 12.66 2.50
CA SER A 152 25.06 11.62 3.51
C SER A 152 25.01 10.22 2.89
N GLN A 153 25.57 9.20 3.55
CA GLN A 153 25.51 7.83 3.02
C GLN A 153 24.05 7.33 2.87
N LEU A 154 23.16 7.74 3.77
CA LEU A 154 21.74 7.45 3.66
C LEU A 154 21.11 8.15 2.44
N GLN A 155 21.43 9.43 2.18
CA GLN A 155 20.95 10.13 0.98
C GLN A 155 21.46 9.50 -0.32
N LYS A 156 22.71 8.99 -0.33
CA LYS A 156 23.23 8.24 -1.48
C LYS A 156 22.47 6.94 -1.72
N LEU A 157 22.15 6.24 -0.63
CA LEU A 157 21.34 5.01 -0.66
C LEU A 157 19.94 5.30 -1.24
N THR A 158 19.26 6.32 -0.72
CA THR A 158 17.98 6.82 -1.25
C THR A 158 18.09 7.22 -2.72
N LEU A 159 19.13 7.94 -3.13
CA LEU A 159 19.29 8.33 -4.53
C LEU A 159 19.51 7.11 -5.45
N VAL A 160 20.18 6.05 -4.99
CA VAL A 160 20.30 4.79 -5.75
C VAL A 160 18.95 4.12 -5.94
N HIS A 161 18.09 4.14 -4.91
CA HIS A 161 16.72 3.67 -4.98
C HIS A 161 15.93 4.44 -6.05
N GLU A 162 15.90 5.78 -5.97
CA GLU A 162 15.17 6.61 -6.94
C GLU A 162 15.72 6.52 -8.36
N LEU A 163 17.06 6.42 -8.51
CA LEU A 163 17.69 6.17 -9.80
C LEU A 163 17.24 4.83 -10.40
N THR A 164 16.97 3.82 -9.56
CA THR A 164 16.49 2.53 -10.05
C THR A 164 15.07 2.66 -10.61
N HIS A 165 14.18 3.36 -9.91
CA HIS A 165 12.84 3.69 -10.42
C HIS A 165 12.89 4.44 -11.76
N ALA A 166 13.68 5.51 -11.83
CA ALA A 166 13.84 6.27 -13.06
C ALA A 166 14.46 5.44 -14.20
N LEU A 167 15.33 4.49 -13.88
CA LEU A 167 15.96 3.60 -14.85
C LEU A 167 14.97 2.58 -15.40
N THR A 168 14.24 1.90 -14.52
CA THR A 168 13.30 0.83 -14.92
C THR A 168 12.07 1.42 -15.63
N ASP A 169 11.59 2.59 -15.23
CA ASP A 169 10.46 3.24 -15.90
C ASP A 169 10.80 3.62 -17.35
N GLN A 170 12.04 4.04 -17.64
CA GLN A 170 12.48 4.31 -19.03
C GLN A 170 12.39 3.08 -19.94
N TYR A 171 12.57 1.87 -19.39
CA TYR A 171 12.52 0.63 -20.17
C TYR A 171 11.11 0.05 -20.25
N PHE A 172 10.37 0.10 -19.15
CA PHE A 172 9.14 -0.69 -18.99
C PHE A 172 7.87 0.17 -18.92
N GLY A 173 7.98 1.47 -18.63
CA GLY A 173 6.84 2.39 -18.56
C GLY A 173 5.78 1.93 -17.56
N PHE A 174 6.20 1.44 -16.40
CA PHE A 174 5.29 0.85 -15.42
C PHE A 174 4.43 1.92 -14.71
N GLY A 175 4.84 3.19 -14.73
CA GLY A 175 4.01 4.31 -14.26
C GLY A 175 2.68 4.44 -14.99
N ASP A 176 2.68 4.36 -16.33
CA ASP A 176 1.45 4.41 -17.14
C ASP A 176 0.52 3.22 -16.85
N GLU A 177 1.09 2.03 -16.66
CA GLU A 177 0.34 0.82 -16.33
C GLU A 177 -0.30 0.91 -14.94
N ARG A 178 0.42 1.47 -13.96
CA ARG A 178 -0.09 1.75 -12.61
C ARG A 178 -1.32 2.65 -12.66
N VAL A 179 -1.23 3.79 -13.35
CA VAL A 179 -2.38 4.70 -13.55
C VAL A 179 -3.55 3.98 -14.22
N ARG A 180 -3.28 3.16 -15.24
CA ARG A 180 -4.32 2.39 -15.94
C ARG A 180 -5.01 1.37 -15.04
N LEU A 181 -4.28 0.69 -14.17
CA LEU A 181 -4.83 -0.30 -13.24
C LEU A 181 -5.70 0.37 -12.17
N ASP A 182 -5.26 1.51 -11.66
CA ASP A 182 -6.02 2.34 -10.71
C ASP A 182 -7.35 2.84 -11.32
N GLU A 183 -7.31 3.46 -12.51
CA GLU A 183 -8.51 3.91 -13.24
C GLU A 183 -9.50 2.77 -13.54
N GLN A 184 -9.03 1.51 -13.54
CA GLN A 184 -9.84 0.31 -13.76
C GLN A 184 -10.26 -0.41 -12.46
N GLN A 185 -9.94 0.15 -11.30
CA GLN A 185 -10.17 -0.46 -9.99
C GLN A 185 -9.57 -1.87 -9.87
N ARG A 186 -8.39 -2.10 -10.48
CA ARG A 186 -7.66 -3.37 -10.42
C ARG A 186 -6.62 -3.34 -9.30
N TYR A 187 -7.07 -3.05 -8.09
CA TYR A 187 -6.20 -2.72 -6.96
C TYR A 187 -5.27 -3.87 -6.54
N GLU A 188 -5.71 -5.11 -6.69
CA GLU A 188 -4.88 -6.28 -6.34
C GLU A 188 -3.67 -6.42 -7.28
N ARG A 189 -3.89 -6.28 -8.59
CA ARG A 189 -2.81 -6.27 -9.58
C ARG A 189 -1.93 -5.03 -9.45
N LEU A 190 -2.52 -3.91 -9.05
CA LEU A 190 -1.80 -2.67 -8.79
C LEU A 190 -0.84 -2.79 -7.61
N ALA A 191 -1.28 -3.40 -6.52
CA ALA A 191 -0.45 -3.68 -5.35
C ALA A 191 0.68 -4.64 -5.70
N ALA A 192 0.40 -5.70 -6.47
CA ALA A 192 1.43 -6.63 -6.95
C ALA A 192 2.49 -5.96 -7.84
N LEU A 193 2.08 -5.13 -8.81
CA LEU A 193 3.00 -4.36 -9.65
C LEU A 193 3.83 -3.36 -8.84
N THR A 194 3.22 -2.70 -7.87
CA THR A 194 3.93 -1.78 -6.97
C THR A 194 4.98 -2.52 -6.14
N ALA A 195 4.67 -3.73 -5.64
CA ALA A 195 5.63 -4.56 -4.93
C ALA A 195 6.81 -5.02 -5.82
N VAL A 196 6.60 -5.24 -7.12
CA VAL A 196 7.69 -5.48 -8.07
C VAL A 196 8.58 -4.26 -8.23
N ALA A 197 7.99 -3.08 -8.46
CA ALA A 197 8.75 -1.85 -8.66
C ALA A 197 9.59 -1.48 -7.43
N GLU A 198 8.97 -1.46 -6.24
CA GLU A 198 9.69 -1.18 -4.99
C GLU A 198 10.67 -2.29 -4.63
N GLY A 199 10.31 -3.56 -4.85
CA GLY A 199 11.22 -4.68 -4.60
C GLY A 199 12.48 -4.64 -5.47
N ASP A 200 12.37 -4.21 -6.72
CA ASP A 200 13.51 -4.03 -7.63
C ASP A 200 14.44 -2.90 -7.16
N ALA A 201 13.88 -1.75 -6.81
CA ALA A 201 14.64 -0.63 -6.26
C ALA A 201 15.32 -1.01 -4.92
N THR A 202 14.62 -1.67 -4.01
CA THR A 202 15.17 -2.14 -2.73
C THR A 202 16.24 -3.23 -2.91
N LEU A 203 16.12 -4.09 -3.93
CA LEU A 203 17.18 -5.05 -4.27
C LEU A 203 18.46 -4.32 -4.70
N VAL A 204 18.37 -3.37 -5.62
CA VAL A 204 19.55 -2.59 -6.09
C VAL A 204 20.15 -1.77 -4.95
N GLU A 205 19.31 -1.16 -4.14
CA GLU A 205 19.69 -0.44 -2.92
C GLU A 205 20.48 -1.37 -1.96
N THR A 206 19.98 -2.58 -1.72
CA THR A 206 20.63 -3.58 -0.86
C THR A 206 21.98 -4.03 -1.43
N LEU A 207 22.07 -4.24 -2.75
CA LEU A 207 23.33 -4.57 -3.43
C LEU A 207 24.34 -3.42 -3.33
N TYR A 208 23.87 -2.16 -3.42
CA TYR A 208 24.71 -0.99 -3.22
C TYR A 208 25.23 -0.91 -1.79
N LEU A 209 24.36 -1.05 -0.78
CA LEU A 209 24.75 -1.08 0.64
C LEU A 209 25.78 -2.18 0.92
N GLY A 210 25.59 -3.37 0.33
CA GLY A 210 26.53 -4.48 0.43
C GLY A 210 27.89 -4.22 -0.22
N SER A 211 27.97 -3.29 -1.17
CA SER A 211 29.21 -2.87 -1.83
C SER A 211 30.02 -1.83 -1.04
N LEU A 212 29.38 -1.16 -0.08
CA LEU A 212 30.00 -0.11 0.75
C LEU A 212 31.01 -0.66 1.76
N SER A 213 31.84 0.24 2.31
CA SER A 213 32.70 -0.11 3.44
C SER A 213 31.88 -0.34 4.71
N ILE A 214 32.41 -1.09 5.68
CA ILE A 214 31.73 -1.29 6.98
C ILE A 214 31.46 0.05 7.69
N GLU A 215 32.35 1.03 7.53
CA GLU A 215 32.18 2.37 8.11
C GLU A 215 30.98 3.09 7.49
N ASP A 216 30.85 3.03 6.17
CA ASP A 216 29.73 3.64 5.45
C ASP A 216 28.41 2.91 5.73
N GLN A 217 28.41 1.59 5.85
CA GLN A 217 27.23 0.81 6.26
C GLN A 217 26.76 1.22 7.67
N LEU A 218 27.68 1.44 8.61
CA LEU A 218 27.35 1.93 9.95
C LEU A 218 26.84 3.37 9.92
N ALA A 219 27.31 4.20 8.99
CA ALA A 219 26.82 5.56 8.79
C ALA A 219 25.38 5.56 8.24
N VAL A 220 25.05 4.69 7.30
CA VAL A 220 23.66 4.46 6.85
C VAL A 220 22.78 4.07 8.03
N LEU A 221 23.16 3.02 8.78
CA LEU A 221 22.38 2.55 9.92
C LEU A 221 22.16 3.64 10.97
N SER A 222 23.18 4.46 11.22
CA SER A 222 23.08 5.57 12.18
C SER A 222 22.12 6.64 11.67
N GLY A 223 22.16 6.98 10.38
CA GLY A 223 21.19 7.88 9.74
C GLY A 223 19.76 7.36 9.82
N SER A 224 19.54 6.07 9.55
CA SER A 224 18.20 5.46 9.62
C SER A 224 17.59 5.50 11.04
N LEU A 225 18.42 5.48 12.08
CA LEU A 225 17.95 5.60 13.47
C LEU A 225 17.58 7.03 13.89
N GLU A 226 17.97 8.05 13.09
CA GLU A 226 17.64 9.45 13.34
C GLU A 226 16.30 9.88 12.72
N ILE A 227 15.64 8.98 12.00
CA ILE A 227 14.40 9.25 11.27
C ILE A 227 13.21 9.29 12.22
N GLU A 228 12.35 10.29 12.02
CA GLU A 228 11.10 10.45 12.76
C GLU A 228 10.10 9.38 12.34
N THR A 229 9.48 8.72 13.31
CA THR A 229 8.54 7.60 13.11
C THR A 229 7.33 7.73 14.03
N GLU A 230 7.06 8.94 14.53
CA GLU A 230 5.98 9.18 15.48
C GLU A 230 4.62 9.03 14.81
N VAL A 231 4.46 9.56 13.59
CA VAL A 231 3.23 9.44 12.81
C VAL A 231 3.03 7.98 12.39
N PHE A 232 4.07 7.35 11.83
CA PHE A 232 4.02 5.93 11.49
C PHE A 232 3.64 5.06 12.70
N GLY A 233 4.29 5.24 13.84
CA GLY A 233 4.05 4.46 15.06
C GLY A 233 2.66 4.65 15.68
N ARG A 234 1.93 5.71 15.31
CA ARG A 234 0.55 5.97 15.74
C ARG A 234 -0.49 5.68 14.66
N THR A 235 -0.05 5.38 13.44
CA THR A 235 -0.92 4.98 12.33
C THR A 235 -1.56 3.63 12.64
N PRO A 236 -2.82 3.38 12.28
CA PRO A 236 -3.44 2.06 12.41
C PRO A 236 -2.59 0.97 11.75
N ARG A 237 -2.43 -0.17 12.43
CA ARG A 237 -1.58 -1.27 11.98
C ARG A 237 -1.96 -1.76 10.58
N PHE A 238 -3.25 -1.78 10.26
CA PHE A 238 -3.74 -2.07 8.90
C PHE A 238 -3.01 -1.24 7.82
N LEU A 239 -2.91 0.07 8.03
CA LEU A 239 -2.24 0.98 7.09
C LEU A 239 -0.72 0.83 7.13
N GLN A 240 -0.13 0.60 8.31
CA GLN A 240 1.30 0.34 8.43
C GLN A 240 1.73 -0.89 7.62
N GLU A 241 0.98 -2.00 7.71
CA GLU A 241 1.31 -3.24 6.99
C GLU A 241 1.21 -3.07 5.47
N LEU A 242 0.18 -2.37 4.99
CA LEU A 242 0.02 -2.10 3.55
C LEU A 242 1.08 -1.14 3.03
N LEU A 243 1.51 -0.16 3.83
CA LEU A 243 2.61 0.74 3.46
C LEU A 243 3.95 0.00 3.37
N LEU A 244 4.22 -0.94 4.27
CA LEU A 244 5.48 -1.69 4.31
C LEU A 244 5.53 -2.87 3.33
N PHE A 245 4.38 -3.39 2.91
CA PHE A 245 4.28 -4.56 2.03
C PHE A 245 5.19 -4.49 0.79
N PRO A 246 5.16 -3.42 -0.04
CA PRO A 246 5.96 -3.39 -1.27
C PRO A 246 7.48 -3.32 -1.02
N TYR A 247 7.93 -2.68 0.07
CA TYR A 247 9.36 -2.58 0.41
C TYR A 247 9.91 -3.82 1.12
N SER A 248 9.06 -4.56 1.84
CA SER A 248 9.48 -5.74 2.59
C SER A 248 9.24 -7.03 1.79
N THR A 249 7.96 -7.37 1.59
CA THR A 249 7.58 -8.61 0.90
C THR A 249 7.89 -8.52 -0.59
N GLY A 250 7.73 -7.33 -1.20
CA GLY A 250 8.15 -7.10 -2.58
C GLY A 250 9.65 -7.30 -2.79
N ALA A 251 10.49 -6.80 -1.88
CA ALA A 251 11.94 -7.02 -1.94
C ALA A 251 12.33 -8.49 -1.80
N ASP A 252 11.69 -9.24 -0.89
CA ASP A 252 11.89 -10.69 -0.74
C ASP A 252 11.49 -11.45 -2.03
N PHE A 253 10.36 -11.08 -2.63
CA PHE A 253 9.90 -11.64 -3.90
C PHE A 253 10.90 -11.37 -5.03
N VAL A 254 11.24 -10.11 -5.28
CA VAL A 254 12.16 -9.75 -6.37
C VAL A 254 13.55 -10.33 -6.16
N THR A 255 14.04 -10.39 -4.92
CA THR A 255 15.30 -11.06 -4.58
C THR A 255 15.23 -12.55 -4.95
N THR A 256 14.13 -13.23 -4.63
CA THR A 256 13.93 -14.64 -5.00
C THR A 256 13.98 -14.84 -6.52
N ILE A 257 13.32 -13.97 -7.29
CA ILE A 257 13.34 -14.02 -8.76
C ILE A 257 14.74 -13.73 -9.31
N TRP A 258 15.44 -12.76 -8.73
CA TRP A 258 16.83 -12.44 -9.09
C TRP A 258 17.79 -13.59 -8.78
N GLU A 259 17.61 -14.32 -7.68
CA GLU A 259 18.42 -15.50 -7.36
C GLU A 259 18.21 -16.66 -8.35
N LEU A 260 17.02 -16.75 -8.97
CA LEU A 260 16.69 -17.77 -9.97
C LEU A 260 17.30 -17.50 -11.35
N GLY A 261 17.38 -16.25 -11.79
CA GLY A 261 17.79 -15.93 -13.17
C GLY A 261 18.49 -14.58 -13.38
N GLY A 262 18.88 -13.90 -12.31
CA GLY A 262 19.49 -12.57 -12.36
C GLY A 262 18.50 -11.48 -12.81
N PHE A 263 19.03 -10.33 -13.22
CA PHE A 263 18.21 -9.20 -13.64
C PHE A 263 17.43 -9.42 -14.93
N GLU A 264 17.78 -10.42 -15.75
CA GLU A 264 16.95 -10.82 -16.89
C GLU A 264 15.57 -11.29 -16.41
N SER A 265 15.52 -12.16 -15.39
CA SER A 265 14.25 -12.59 -14.78
C SER A 265 13.52 -11.48 -14.03
N VAL A 266 14.24 -10.49 -13.48
CA VAL A 266 13.60 -9.30 -12.89
C VAL A 266 12.97 -8.42 -13.98
N ASN A 267 13.61 -8.28 -15.14
CA ASN A 267 13.04 -7.57 -16.28
C ASN A 267 11.75 -8.25 -16.78
N ASP A 268 11.73 -9.58 -16.82
CA ASP A 268 10.55 -10.36 -17.22
C ASP A 268 9.33 -10.06 -16.33
N LEU A 269 9.53 -9.68 -15.05
CA LEU A 269 8.43 -9.27 -14.15
C LEU A 269 7.71 -8.01 -14.61
N TYR A 270 8.33 -7.15 -15.41
CA TYR A 270 7.66 -5.97 -15.95
C TYR A 270 6.93 -6.28 -17.27
N GLU A 271 7.35 -7.33 -18.00
CA GLU A 271 6.68 -7.79 -19.22
C GLU A 271 5.46 -8.66 -18.90
N ASP A 272 5.57 -9.53 -17.89
CA ASP A 272 4.51 -10.40 -17.40
C ASP A 272 4.41 -10.30 -15.86
N PRO A 273 3.82 -9.20 -15.33
CA PRO A 273 3.81 -8.94 -13.90
C PRO A 273 2.89 -9.89 -13.13
N PRO A 274 3.22 -10.18 -11.86
CA PRO A 274 2.31 -10.87 -10.96
C PRO A 274 0.96 -10.14 -10.90
N THR A 275 -0.12 -10.92 -10.91
CA THR A 275 -1.49 -10.38 -10.91
C THR A 275 -2.13 -10.30 -9.53
N THR A 276 -1.51 -10.90 -8.51
CA THR A 276 -2.00 -11.00 -7.13
C THR A 276 -0.88 -10.69 -6.14
N THR A 277 -1.25 -10.22 -4.96
CA THR A 277 -0.35 -10.06 -3.81
C THR A 277 0.04 -11.41 -3.22
N GLU A 278 -0.76 -12.46 -3.43
CA GLU A 278 -0.38 -13.84 -3.14
C GLU A 278 0.90 -14.24 -3.87
N HIS A 279 1.02 -13.95 -5.17
CA HIS A 279 2.26 -14.20 -5.92
C HIS A 279 3.49 -13.54 -5.28
N ILE A 280 3.32 -12.38 -4.65
CA ILE A 280 4.40 -11.67 -3.95
C ILE A 280 4.77 -12.41 -2.65
N PHE A 281 3.79 -12.88 -1.88
CA PHE A 281 4.05 -13.69 -0.69
C PHE A 281 4.60 -15.08 -1.02
N HIS A 282 4.21 -15.63 -2.16
CA HIS A 282 4.49 -16.99 -2.57
C HIS A 282 5.10 -17.02 -3.99
N PRO A 283 6.41 -16.70 -4.13
CA PRO A 283 7.08 -16.66 -5.44
C PRO A 283 7.01 -17.98 -6.22
N ALA A 284 6.85 -19.11 -5.53
CA ALA A 284 6.73 -20.42 -6.15
C ALA A 284 5.46 -20.55 -7.01
N ASP A 285 4.36 -19.94 -6.58
CA ASP A 285 3.06 -20.04 -7.24
C ASP A 285 3.03 -19.13 -8.48
N PHE A 286 3.65 -17.95 -8.39
CA PHE A 286 3.96 -17.12 -9.55
C PHE A 286 4.78 -17.87 -10.60
N VAL A 287 5.90 -18.50 -10.19
CA VAL A 287 6.76 -19.26 -11.11
C VAL A 287 6.04 -20.48 -11.70
N ALA A 288 5.10 -21.07 -10.96
CA ALA A 288 4.25 -22.15 -11.44
C ALA A 288 3.19 -21.67 -12.46
N GLY A 289 2.95 -20.36 -12.57
CA GLY A 289 1.91 -19.78 -13.40
C GLY A 289 0.52 -20.01 -12.84
N GLU A 290 0.39 -20.01 -11.51
CA GLU A 290 -0.89 -20.08 -10.84
C GLU A 290 -1.76 -18.86 -11.19
N SER A 291 -3.07 -19.03 -11.10
CA SER A 291 -4.04 -17.98 -11.38
C SER A 291 -5.09 -18.03 -10.29
N PRO A 292 -5.55 -16.85 -9.81
CA PRO A 292 -6.57 -16.81 -8.77
C PRO A 292 -7.87 -17.44 -9.26
N ILE A 293 -8.63 -17.98 -8.34
CA ILE A 293 -10.00 -18.46 -8.55
C ILE A 293 -10.87 -17.25 -8.94
N ASP A 294 -11.52 -17.35 -10.10
CA ASP A 294 -12.49 -16.35 -10.55
C ASP A 294 -13.73 -16.37 -9.64
N VAL A 295 -13.85 -15.37 -8.76
CA VAL A 295 -15.01 -15.19 -7.88
C VAL A 295 -15.97 -14.16 -8.49
N VAL A 296 -17.27 -14.45 -8.48
CA VAL A 296 -18.30 -13.58 -9.04
C VAL A 296 -19.17 -13.03 -7.92
N ALA A 297 -19.22 -11.69 -7.80
CA ALA A 297 -20.16 -11.02 -6.92
C ALA A 297 -21.59 -11.05 -7.49
N GLY A 298 -22.59 -10.96 -6.63
CA GLY A 298 -23.99 -10.73 -7.04
C GLY A 298 -24.16 -9.36 -7.73
N ASP A 299 -25.30 -9.12 -8.40
CA ASP A 299 -25.59 -7.85 -9.09
C ASP A 299 -26.55 -6.91 -8.34
N PHE A 300 -27.13 -7.35 -7.22
CA PHE A 300 -28.09 -6.56 -6.44
C PHE A 300 -27.52 -5.30 -5.84
N VAL A 301 -28.21 -4.18 -5.99
CA VAL A 301 -27.88 -2.90 -5.35
C VAL A 301 -29.14 -2.40 -4.64
N PRO A 302 -29.09 -2.10 -3.33
CA PRO A 302 -30.23 -1.54 -2.62
C PRO A 302 -30.72 -0.22 -3.23
N GLU A 303 -32.01 0.07 -3.10
CA GLU A 303 -32.57 1.34 -3.58
C GLU A 303 -31.90 2.53 -2.88
N GLY A 304 -31.41 3.50 -3.64
CA GLY A 304 -30.71 4.68 -3.11
C GLY A 304 -29.20 4.52 -2.98
N TYR A 305 -28.65 3.34 -3.25
CA TYR A 305 -27.22 3.08 -3.27
C TYR A 305 -26.71 2.98 -4.72
N ASP A 306 -25.45 3.36 -4.92
CA ASP A 306 -24.70 3.10 -6.14
C ASP A 306 -23.48 2.22 -5.81
N VAL A 307 -23.08 1.35 -6.73
CA VAL A 307 -21.78 0.67 -6.64
C VAL A 307 -20.71 1.69 -6.98
N VAL A 308 -19.93 2.06 -5.96
CA VAL A 308 -18.86 3.06 -6.08
C VAL A 308 -17.49 2.40 -6.24
N GLU A 309 -17.39 1.12 -5.92
CA GLU A 309 -16.17 0.33 -6.10
C GLU A 309 -16.49 -1.15 -6.28
N ALA A 310 -15.76 -1.81 -7.18
CA ALA A 310 -15.74 -3.26 -7.29
C ALA A 310 -14.33 -3.73 -7.66
N SER A 311 -13.72 -4.56 -6.81
CA SER A 311 -12.34 -5.04 -6.98
C SER A 311 -12.15 -6.33 -6.20
N THR A 312 -10.90 -6.78 -6.10
CA THR A 312 -10.39 -7.81 -5.20
C THR A 312 -9.74 -7.14 -3.97
N TRP A 313 -9.97 -7.72 -2.80
CA TRP A 313 -9.37 -7.32 -1.51
C TRP A 313 -7.94 -7.84 -1.41
N GLY A 314 -7.72 -9.12 -1.70
CA GLY A 314 -6.42 -9.74 -1.83
C GLY A 314 -5.77 -10.20 -0.53
N GLN A 315 -4.80 -11.10 -0.64
CA GLN A 315 -4.09 -11.67 0.50
C GLN A 315 -3.43 -10.61 1.39
N ALA A 316 -2.75 -9.62 0.81
CA ALA A 316 -2.08 -8.56 1.58
C ALA A 316 -3.07 -7.78 2.45
N ALA A 317 -4.23 -7.42 1.91
CA ALA A 317 -5.23 -6.68 2.65
C ALA A 317 -5.95 -7.54 3.69
N PHE A 318 -6.18 -8.83 3.43
CA PHE A 318 -6.67 -9.76 4.47
C PHE A 318 -5.69 -9.89 5.63
N ARG A 319 -4.40 -10.07 5.35
CA ARG A 319 -3.37 -10.15 6.38
C ARG A 319 -3.34 -8.89 7.24
N ALA A 320 -3.35 -7.72 6.62
CA ALA A 320 -3.38 -6.44 7.31
C ALA A 320 -4.68 -6.24 8.12
N MET A 321 -5.82 -6.61 7.54
CA MET A 321 -7.14 -6.49 8.18
C MET A 321 -7.20 -7.33 9.45
N PHE A 322 -6.79 -8.60 9.38
CA PHE A 322 -6.76 -9.47 10.55
C PHE A 322 -5.68 -9.08 11.55
N GLY A 323 -4.51 -8.62 11.09
CA GLY A 323 -3.44 -8.13 11.96
C GLY A 323 -3.87 -6.95 12.83
N GLN A 324 -4.78 -6.10 12.35
CA GLN A 324 -5.31 -4.99 13.15
C GLN A 324 -6.04 -5.43 14.43
N ALA A 325 -6.63 -6.63 14.44
CA ALA A 325 -7.57 -7.05 15.48
C ALA A 325 -7.22 -8.37 16.18
N LEU A 326 -6.46 -9.25 15.51
CA LEU A 326 -6.20 -10.63 15.92
C LEU A 326 -4.69 -10.89 16.09
N ASP A 327 -4.35 -12.03 16.70
CA ASP A 327 -2.96 -12.48 16.82
C ASP A 327 -2.32 -12.73 15.43
N ASP A 328 -1.04 -12.33 15.26
CA ASP A 328 -0.30 -12.39 13.99
C ASP A 328 -0.29 -13.78 13.33
N ALA A 329 -0.21 -14.83 14.15
CA ALA A 329 -0.19 -16.20 13.65
C ALA A 329 -1.55 -16.59 13.05
N VAL A 330 -2.65 -16.11 13.62
CA VAL A 330 -4.01 -16.34 13.12
C VAL A 330 -4.22 -15.53 11.84
N ALA A 331 -3.87 -14.24 11.86
CA ALA A 331 -3.96 -13.35 10.71
C ALA A 331 -3.18 -13.89 9.50
N THR A 332 -1.95 -14.36 9.72
CA THR A 332 -1.11 -14.92 8.67
C THR A 332 -1.66 -16.25 8.14
N ALA A 333 -2.07 -17.16 9.02
CA ALA A 333 -2.61 -18.46 8.59
C ALA A 333 -3.86 -18.29 7.71
N ALA A 334 -4.78 -17.42 8.11
CA ALA A 334 -5.99 -17.16 7.33
C ALA A 334 -5.70 -16.52 5.97
N ALA A 335 -4.76 -15.57 5.90
CA ALA A 335 -4.42 -14.91 4.64
C ALA A 335 -3.69 -15.84 3.65
N VAL A 336 -2.87 -16.79 4.13
CA VAL A 336 -2.12 -17.74 3.27
C VAL A 336 -3.04 -18.67 2.48
N GLY A 337 -4.25 -18.95 2.97
CA GLY A 337 -5.20 -19.82 2.29
C GLY A 337 -6.05 -19.15 1.20
N TRP A 338 -5.69 -17.92 0.82
CA TRP A 338 -6.42 -17.11 -0.16
C TRP A 338 -6.26 -17.71 -1.55
N GLY A 339 -7.38 -18.07 -2.19
CA GLY A 339 -7.37 -18.50 -3.60
C GLY A 339 -8.01 -17.49 -4.54
N GLY A 340 -8.82 -16.57 -4.04
CA GLY A 340 -9.48 -15.53 -4.83
C GLY A 340 -10.57 -14.81 -4.06
N ASP A 341 -10.82 -13.55 -4.37
CA ASP A 341 -11.98 -12.83 -3.83
C ASP A 341 -12.46 -11.71 -4.76
N THR A 342 -13.68 -11.26 -4.50
CA THR A 342 -14.19 -10.00 -5.03
C THR A 342 -15.06 -9.33 -3.98
N TYR A 343 -15.03 -8.00 -3.95
CA TYR A 343 -15.96 -7.20 -3.17
C TYR A 343 -16.63 -6.13 -4.03
N ARG A 344 -17.76 -5.65 -3.53
CA ARG A 344 -18.41 -4.43 -3.99
C ARG A 344 -18.66 -3.52 -2.80
N LEU A 345 -18.31 -2.25 -2.96
CA LEU A 345 -18.67 -1.19 -2.04
C LEU A 345 -19.84 -0.40 -2.64
N MET A 346 -20.94 -0.36 -1.90
CA MET A 346 -22.14 0.37 -2.26
C MET A 346 -22.29 1.55 -1.31
N TRP A 347 -22.65 2.73 -1.83
CA TRP A 347 -22.75 3.96 -1.04
C TRP A 347 -24.00 4.76 -1.41
N ASP A 348 -24.65 5.36 -0.41
CA ASP A 348 -25.82 6.22 -0.57
C ASP A 348 -25.50 7.66 -1.02
N GLY A 349 -24.21 8.00 -1.12
CA GLY A 349 -23.72 9.37 -1.34
C GLY A 349 -23.69 10.23 -0.07
N GLY A 350 -24.03 9.63 1.07
CA GLY A 350 -24.14 10.24 2.39
C GLY A 350 -23.18 9.59 3.39
N SER A 351 -23.71 8.88 4.37
CA SER A 351 -22.95 8.26 5.46
C SER A 351 -23.15 6.75 5.53
N GLU A 352 -23.87 6.16 4.59
CA GLU A 352 -24.26 4.76 4.68
C GLU A 352 -23.61 3.92 3.59
N ILE A 353 -22.94 2.83 3.99
CA ILE A 353 -22.27 1.91 3.07
C ILE A 353 -22.76 0.48 3.23
N VAL A 354 -22.56 -0.30 2.17
CA VAL A 354 -22.58 -1.77 2.19
C VAL A 354 -21.29 -2.28 1.57
N PHE A 355 -20.52 -3.02 2.34
CA PHE A 355 -19.38 -3.80 1.87
C PHE A 355 -19.80 -5.26 1.73
N ASP A 356 -19.81 -5.76 0.50
CA ASP A 356 -20.23 -7.11 0.15
C ASP A 356 -19.06 -7.85 -0.51
N LEU A 357 -18.45 -8.78 0.22
CA LEU A 357 -17.27 -9.53 -0.17
C LEU A 357 -17.58 -11.02 -0.29
N VAL A 358 -17.11 -11.64 -1.37
CA VAL A 358 -17.15 -13.09 -1.60
C VAL A 358 -15.71 -13.60 -1.72
N TYR A 359 -15.38 -14.62 -0.95
CA TYR A 359 -14.06 -15.21 -0.83
C TYR A 359 -14.07 -16.68 -1.26
N ALA A 360 -13.04 -17.10 -1.97
CA ALA A 360 -12.72 -18.49 -2.28
C ALA A 360 -11.33 -18.82 -1.72
N ALA A 361 -11.18 -20.06 -1.26
CA ALA A 361 -9.95 -20.58 -0.67
C ALA A 361 -9.31 -21.64 -1.58
N ASP A 362 -8.01 -21.86 -1.46
CA ASP A 362 -7.30 -22.91 -2.20
C ASP A 362 -7.73 -24.33 -1.82
N SER A 363 -8.17 -24.49 -0.57
CA SER A 363 -8.67 -25.76 -0.07
C SER A 363 -9.84 -25.59 0.91
N SER A 364 -10.55 -26.69 1.14
CA SER A 364 -11.62 -26.71 2.15
C SER A 364 -11.11 -26.47 3.58
N VAL A 365 -9.82 -26.73 3.84
CA VAL A 365 -9.20 -26.45 5.15
C VAL A 365 -9.05 -24.94 5.29
N ASP A 366 -8.48 -24.30 4.27
CA ASP A 366 -8.29 -22.85 4.21
C ASP A 366 -9.63 -22.10 4.28
N LEU A 367 -10.68 -22.64 3.65
CA LEU A 367 -12.04 -22.10 3.74
C LEU A 367 -12.56 -22.14 5.20
N THR A 368 -12.27 -23.21 5.94
CA THR A 368 -12.68 -23.30 7.35
C THR A 368 -11.89 -22.31 8.21
N GLU A 369 -10.59 -22.23 8.00
CA GLU A 369 -9.70 -21.31 8.74
C GLU A 369 -10.07 -19.84 8.48
N MET A 370 -10.36 -19.47 7.23
CA MET A 370 -10.83 -18.13 6.87
C MET A 370 -12.19 -17.83 7.49
N TYR A 371 -13.14 -18.77 7.46
CA TYR A 371 -14.47 -18.56 8.06
C TYR A 371 -14.35 -18.29 9.57
N ASP A 372 -13.62 -19.14 10.29
CA ASP A 372 -13.42 -18.98 11.73
C ASP A 372 -12.73 -17.65 12.05
N THR A 373 -11.78 -17.22 11.20
CA THR A 373 -11.06 -15.95 11.36
C THR A 373 -11.94 -14.73 11.08
N LEU A 374 -12.78 -14.77 10.05
CA LEU A 374 -13.75 -13.71 9.75
C LEU A 374 -14.78 -13.56 10.89
N VAL A 375 -15.28 -14.67 11.44
CA VAL A 375 -16.17 -14.64 12.60
C VAL A 375 -15.46 -13.99 13.80
N ALA A 376 -14.24 -14.43 14.12
CA ALA A 376 -13.47 -13.86 15.22
C ALA A 376 -13.16 -12.36 15.01
N PHE A 377 -12.85 -11.96 13.77
CA PHE A 377 -12.62 -10.57 13.41
C PHE A 377 -13.88 -9.73 13.66
N VAL A 378 -15.03 -10.16 13.14
CA VAL A 378 -16.31 -9.45 13.34
C VAL A 378 -16.66 -9.36 14.82
N GLU A 379 -16.51 -10.44 15.59
CA GLU A 379 -16.77 -10.44 17.04
C GLU A 379 -15.94 -9.41 17.81
N VAL A 380 -14.70 -9.12 17.38
CA VAL A 380 -13.85 -8.09 18.00
C VAL A 380 -14.32 -6.67 17.68
N GLN A 381 -14.80 -6.43 16.45
CA GLN A 381 -15.20 -5.08 16.03
C GLN A 381 -16.57 -4.66 16.56
N VAL A 382 -17.39 -5.63 16.96
CA VAL A 382 -18.78 -5.40 17.35
C VAL A 382 -18.89 -4.95 18.81
N ASN A 383 -19.50 -3.77 19.01
CA ASN A 383 -19.89 -3.24 20.32
C ASN A 383 -21.34 -3.63 20.73
N GLY A 384 -21.86 -4.75 20.21
CA GLY A 384 -23.27 -5.18 20.31
C GLY A 384 -23.47 -6.65 20.68
N GLU A 385 -24.74 -7.09 20.69
CA GLU A 385 -25.05 -8.53 20.82
C GLU A 385 -24.84 -9.23 19.48
N VAL A 386 -24.17 -10.36 19.55
CA VAL A 386 -23.88 -11.27 18.43
C VAL A 386 -24.92 -12.38 18.47
N GLU A 387 -25.80 -12.45 17.46
CA GLU A 387 -26.74 -13.57 17.28
C GLU A 387 -26.22 -14.55 16.23
N GLN A 388 -26.09 -15.83 16.62
CA GLN A 388 -25.67 -16.90 15.73
C GLN A 388 -26.89 -17.62 15.12
N ILE A 389 -26.90 -17.89 13.80
CA ILE A 389 -27.91 -18.76 13.16
C ILE A 389 -27.28 -19.99 12.45
N ASP A 390 -28.12 -20.98 12.11
CA ASP A 390 -27.78 -22.38 11.79
C ASP A 390 -26.69 -22.63 10.72
N GLU A 391 -26.64 -21.89 9.59
CA GLU A 391 -25.75 -22.18 8.44
C GLU A 391 -24.78 -21.02 8.11
N GLY A 392 -24.43 -20.24 9.12
CA GLY A 392 -23.59 -19.05 8.98
C GLY A 392 -24.44 -17.79 9.02
N LEU A 393 -24.63 -17.26 10.21
CA LEU A 393 -25.00 -15.85 10.36
C LEU A 393 -24.54 -15.41 11.73
N LEU A 394 -23.64 -14.42 11.77
CA LEU A 394 -23.61 -13.44 12.84
C LEU A 394 -24.58 -12.34 12.40
N GLU A 395 -25.55 -11.94 13.21
CA GLU A 395 -26.29 -10.68 13.05
C GLU A 395 -25.95 -9.79 14.24
N VAL A 396 -25.44 -8.60 13.97
CA VAL A 396 -25.00 -7.69 15.03
C VAL A 396 -26.13 -6.74 15.38
N SER A 397 -26.62 -6.81 16.62
CA SER A 397 -27.62 -5.85 17.11
C SER A 397 -26.92 -4.59 17.63
N GLY A 398 -27.11 -3.45 16.95
CA GLY A 398 -26.46 -2.19 17.28
C GLY A 398 -26.79 -1.08 16.26
N GLU A 399 -25.81 -0.21 15.98
CA GLU A 399 -25.89 0.79 14.91
C GLU A 399 -25.50 0.19 13.54
N ASP A 400 -24.64 -0.83 13.49
CA ASP A 400 -24.14 -1.48 12.26
C ASP A 400 -24.57 -2.97 12.16
N PHE A 401 -24.44 -3.53 10.96
CA PHE A 401 -24.72 -4.93 10.62
C PHE A 401 -23.48 -5.60 10.02
N ALA A 402 -23.22 -6.84 10.41
CA ALA A 402 -22.21 -7.67 9.80
C ALA A 402 -22.72 -9.11 9.70
N LEU A 403 -22.38 -9.80 8.62
CA LEU A 403 -22.69 -11.20 8.33
C LEU A 403 -21.43 -11.90 7.87
N VAL A 404 -21.16 -13.10 8.40
CA VAL A 404 -20.25 -14.09 7.80
C VAL A 404 -21.05 -15.37 7.53
N ARG A 405 -21.03 -15.86 6.29
CA ARG A 405 -21.76 -17.05 5.85
C ARG A 405 -20.92 -17.93 4.95
N THR A 406 -21.01 -19.26 5.12
CA THR A 406 -20.48 -20.21 4.15
C THR A 406 -21.49 -20.48 3.04
N GLU A 407 -21.01 -20.52 1.80
CA GLU A 407 -21.72 -20.99 0.62
C GLU A 407 -21.05 -22.31 0.15
N GLU A 408 -21.53 -22.98 -0.91
CA GLU A 408 -21.04 -24.33 -1.27
C GLU A 408 -19.50 -24.42 -1.40
N GLU A 409 -18.86 -23.40 -1.99
CA GLU A 409 -17.41 -23.34 -2.22
C GLU A 409 -16.79 -21.96 -1.89
N SER A 410 -17.52 -21.11 -1.17
CA SER A 410 -17.11 -19.73 -0.87
C SER A 410 -17.55 -19.28 0.53
N ILE A 411 -17.00 -18.15 0.99
CA ILE A 411 -17.48 -17.43 2.17
C ILE A 411 -17.97 -16.07 1.71
N ARG A 412 -19.05 -15.58 2.31
CA ARG A 412 -19.53 -14.22 2.10
C ARG A 412 -19.45 -13.42 3.38
N LEU A 413 -18.83 -12.25 3.31
CA LEU A 413 -18.84 -11.21 4.33
C LEU A 413 -19.69 -10.05 3.84
N ILE A 414 -20.73 -9.68 4.59
CA ILE A 414 -21.51 -8.46 4.32
C ILE A 414 -21.41 -7.57 5.55
N VAL A 415 -20.97 -6.33 5.39
CA VAL A 415 -20.97 -5.32 6.44
C VAL A 415 -21.72 -4.09 5.96
N ALA A 416 -22.66 -3.59 6.75
CA ALA A 416 -23.48 -2.43 6.40
C ALA A 416 -23.68 -1.52 7.62
N THR A 417 -23.67 -0.22 7.38
CA THR A 417 -23.96 0.78 8.44
C THR A 417 -25.46 0.94 8.73
N ASP A 418 -26.33 0.51 7.82
CA ASP A 418 -27.78 0.38 8.08
C ASP A 418 -28.14 -1.12 8.15
N PRO A 419 -28.53 -1.62 9.34
CA PRO A 419 -28.92 -3.01 9.48
C PRO A 419 -30.11 -3.46 8.64
N GLU A 420 -31.07 -2.59 8.35
CA GLU A 420 -32.20 -2.95 7.47
C GLU A 420 -31.70 -3.17 6.03
N VAL A 421 -30.78 -2.34 5.56
CA VAL A 421 -30.16 -2.49 4.24
C VAL A 421 -29.28 -3.74 4.20
N GLY A 422 -28.51 -4.02 5.25
CA GLY A 422 -27.74 -5.25 5.40
C GLY A 422 -28.62 -6.49 5.23
N ARG A 423 -29.75 -6.57 5.94
CA ARG A 423 -30.73 -7.67 5.81
C ARG A 423 -31.31 -7.79 4.40
N LEU A 424 -31.65 -6.66 3.75
CA LEU A 424 -32.17 -6.68 2.37
C LEU A 424 -31.16 -7.28 1.38
N VAL A 425 -29.87 -7.02 1.55
CA VAL A 425 -28.82 -7.62 0.72
C VAL A 425 -28.78 -9.12 0.94
N VAL A 426 -28.81 -9.57 2.21
CA VAL A 426 -28.83 -11.01 2.54
C VAL A 426 -30.02 -11.72 1.91
N GLU A 427 -31.24 -11.20 2.06
CA GLU A 427 -32.47 -11.80 1.50
C GLU A 427 -32.40 -12.00 -0.01
N TRP A 428 -31.68 -11.12 -0.73
CA TRP A 428 -31.57 -11.22 -2.18
C TRP A 428 -30.52 -12.24 -2.63
N VAL A 429 -29.45 -12.43 -1.86
CA VAL A 429 -28.41 -13.43 -2.14
C VAL A 429 -28.66 -14.78 -1.46
N GLU A 430 -29.87 -15.01 -0.94
CA GLU A 430 -30.37 -16.35 -0.66
C GLU A 430 -30.81 -17.05 -1.96
N PRO A 431 -30.40 -18.31 -2.21
CA PRO A 431 -30.77 -19.06 -3.40
C PRO A 431 -32.24 -19.49 -3.50
#